data_AF-A0A7L3PV40-F1
#
_entry.id   AF-A0A7L3PV40-F1
#
_cell.length_a   1.000
_cell.length_b   1.000
_cell.length_c   1.000
_cell.angle_alpha   90.00
_cell.angle_beta   90.00
_cell.angle_gamma   90.00
#
_symmetry.space_group_name_H-M   'P 1'
#
loop_
_entity.id
_entity.type
_entity.pdbx_description
1 polymer ?
#
loop_
_entity_poly.entity_id
_entity_poly.type
_entity_poly.pdbx_seq_one_letter_code
_entity_poly.pdbx_strand_id
1 'polypeptide(L)'
;RRGKLQRESDFMASVDSSWISWGVGVFILKPLKWTLSSVLGDSKIPEEEEVLIYVELLQEKAEEVYRLYQNSALSSHPVVALSELQSLCASVCPDERTFYLLLLQLQKEKRVTILEQNGEKIVKFARGLHAKVSPMNDVDIGVYQLMQSEQLLSQKVESLSQEAEKCKEDARSACRAGKKQLALRCLKAKRRTERRIEELHSKLDAVQGILDRIYASQTDQMVLGAF
;
A
#
# COMPACT_ATOMS: atom_id res chain seq x y z
N ARG A 1 -36.35 6.07 -0.01
CA ARG A 1 -35.06 5.87 -0.72
C ARG A 1 -35.29 4.73 -1.72
N ARG A 2 -35.11 4.96 -3.02
CA ARG A 2 -35.36 3.98 -4.10
C ARG A 2 -34.04 3.75 -4.83
N GLY A 3 -33.12 2.99 -4.22
CA GLY A 3 -31.86 2.69 -4.88
C GLY A 3 -32.00 1.64 -5.97
N LYS A 4 -31.15 1.79 -6.97
CA LYS A 4 -31.07 0.92 -8.13
C LYS A 4 -30.31 -0.35 -7.75
N LEU A 5 -30.98 -1.50 -7.85
CA LEU A 5 -30.31 -2.80 -7.88
C LEU A 5 -29.69 -2.99 -9.26
N GLN A 6 -28.43 -3.42 -9.29
CA GLN A 6 -27.69 -3.70 -10.51
C GLN A 6 -26.94 -5.02 -10.33
N ARG A 7 -26.89 -5.85 -11.38
CA ARG A 7 -26.06 -7.06 -11.34
C ARG A 7 -24.60 -6.66 -11.19
N GLU A 8 -23.87 -7.40 -10.36
CA GLU A 8 -22.45 -7.16 -10.15
C GLU A 8 -21.66 -7.20 -11.46
N SER A 9 -21.95 -8.16 -12.33
CA SER A 9 -21.34 -8.29 -13.66
C SER A 9 -21.55 -7.04 -14.52
N ASP A 10 -22.77 -6.52 -14.57
CA ASP A 10 -23.10 -5.29 -15.30
C ASP A 10 -22.39 -4.07 -14.69
N PHE A 11 -22.24 -4.04 -13.36
CA PHE A 11 -21.53 -2.97 -12.67
C PHE A 11 -20.04 -2.99 -13.05
N MET A 12 -19.40 -4.15 -12.98
CA MET A 12 -17.98 -4.32 -13.31
C MET A 12 -17.69 -3.92 -14.76
N ALA A 13 -18.51 -4.38 -15.72
CA ALA A 13 -18.38 -4.02 -17.13
C ALA A 13 -18.47 -2.51 -17.38
N SER A 14 -19.26 -1.78 -16.57
CA SER A 14 -19.38 -0.33 -16.67
C SER A 14 -18.13 0.44 -16.20
N VAL A 15 -17.31 -0.19 -15.35
CA VAL A 15 -16.03 0.37 -14.92
C VAL A 15 -15.01 0.21 -16.03
N ASP A 16 -14.85 -1.00 -16.58
CA ASP A 16 -13.87 -1.31 -17.63
C ASP A 16 -13.97 -0.37 -18.85
N SER A 17 -15.19 -0.04 -19.30
CA SER A 17 -15.41 0.89 -20.42
C SER A 17 -14.95 2.32 -20.15
N SER A 18 -14.91 2.75 -18.88
CA SER A 18 -14.52 4.10 -18.49
C SER A 18 -13.00 4.31 -18.45
N TRP A 19 -12.23 3.22 -18.52
CA TRP A 19 -10.75 3.21 -18.45
C TRP A 19 -10.06 3.15 -19.82
N ILE A 20 -10.72 2.57 -20.85
CA ILE A 20 -10.15 2.44 -22.22
C ILE A 20 -9.81 3.80 -22.86
N SER A 21 -10.34 4.92 -22.34
CA SER A 21 -10.02 6.26 -22.83
C SER A 21 -8.66 6.82 -22.38
N TRP A 22 -7.92 6.14 -21.49
CA TRP A 22 -6.60 6.57 -21.00
C TRP A 22 -5.58 5.50 -21.36
N GLY A 23 -4.99 5.61 -22.55
CA GLY A 23 -4.09 4.61 -23.10
C GLY A 23 -2.94 4.22 -22.15
N VAL A 24 -2.66 2.92 -22.11
CA VAL A 24 -1.53 2.22 -21.47
C VAL A 24 -1.73 1.80 -19.99
N GLY A 25 -1.87 0.48 -19.79
CA GLY A 25 -1.13 -0.23 -18.74
C GLY A 25 -1.80 -0.51 -17.38
N VAL A 26 -3.10 -0.32 -17.19
CA VAL A 26 -3.75 -0.58 -15.89
C VAL A 26 -4.55 -1.88 -15.94
N PHE A 27 -3.91 -2.99 -15.53
CA PHE A 27 -4.60 -4.26 -15.29
C PHE A 27 -5.35 -4.15 -13.96
N ILE A 28 -6.61 -3.72 -14.03
CA ILE A 28 -7.52 -3.84 -12.89
C ILE A 28 -7.64 -5.32 -12.55
N LEU A 29 -7.25 -5.63 -11.31
CA LEU A 29 -7.85 -6.65 -10.45
C LEU A 29 -8.73 -7.64 -11.20
N LYS A 30 -8.13 -8.61 -11.89
CA LYS A 30 -8.79 -9.90 -12.07
C LYS A 30 -8.89 -10.49 -10.66
N PRO A 31 -10.07 -10.62 -10.02
CA PRO A 31 -10.17 -11.32 -8.76
C PRO A 31 -9.60 -12.72 -8.96
N LEU A 32 -8.72 -13.13 -8.06
CA LEU A 32 -8.06 -14.45 -8.04
C LEU A 32 -9.05 -15.63 -7.94
N LYS A 33 -10.37 -15.40 -7.96
CA LYS A 33 -11.43 -16.40 -8.10
C LYS A 33 -11.75 -16.78 -9.56
N TRP A 34 -11.03 -16.23 -10.55
CA TRP A 34 -11.27 -16.49 -11.97
C TRP A 34 -10.55 -17.74 -12.56
N THR A 35 -10.10 -18.72 -11.75
CA THR A 35 -9.53 -20.01 -12.26
C THR A 35 -10.05 -21.31 -11.60
N LEU A 36 -11.25 -21.34 -11.01
CA LEU A 36 -11.82 -22.60 -10.51
C LEU A 36 -13.15 -23.07 -11.10
N SER A 37 -13.72 -22.37 -12.09
CA SER A 37 -14.96 -22.83 -12.74
C SER A 37 -14.81 -23.30 -14.19
N SER A 38 -13.60 -23.35 -14.78
CA SER A 38 -13.47 -23.73 -16.20
C SER A 38 -12.40 -24.77 -16.55
N VAL A 39 -11.70 -25.42 -15.60
CA VAL A 39 -10.63 -26.39 -15.95
C VAL A 39 -10.76 -27.76 -15.30
N LEU A 40 -11.75 -28.02 -14.46
CA LEU A 40 -12.12 -29.40 -14.08
C LEU A 40 -13.51 -29.66 -14.62
N GLY A 41 -13.55 -30.11 -15.88
CA GLY A 41 -14.74 -30.71 -16.43
C GLY A 41 -15.08 -31.96 -15.64
N ASP A 42 -16.10 -31.87 -14.79
CA ASP A 42 -17.19 -32.84 -14.75
C ASP A 42 -18.35 -32.31 -13.88
N SER A 43 -19.56 -32.38 -14.47
CA SER A 43 -20.88 -32.37 -13.83
C SER A 43 -21.32 -31.19 -12.94
N LYS A 44 -22.42 -30.56 -13.38
CA LYS A 44 -23.30 -29.59 -12.70
C LYS A 44 -22.74 -28.17 -12.60
N ILE A 45 -23.14 -27.34 -13.57
CA ILE A 45 -23.16 -25.88 -13.47
C ILE A 45 -24.02 -25.57 -12.22
N PRO A 46 -23.44 -25.09 -11.10
CA PRO A 46 -24.26 -24.50 -10.06
C PRO A 46 -24.93 -23.28 -10.69
N GLU A 47 -26.25 -23.13 -10.52
CA GLU A 47 -26.96 -21.90 -10.90
C GLU A 47 -26.09 -20.70 -10.49
N GLU A 48 -25.66 -19.89 -11.46
CA GLU A 48 -24.91 -18.68 -11.19
C GLU A 48 -25.81 -17.81 -10.30
N GLU A 49 -25.56 -17.80 -8.98
CA GLU A 49 -26.28 -16.92 -8.07
C GLU A 49 -26.07 -15.49 -8.57
N GLU A 50 -27.11 -14.90 -9.16
CA GLU A 50 -27.07 -13.53 -9.66
C GLU A 50 -26.88 -12.58 -8.47
N VAL A 51 -25.62 -12.18 -8.23
CA VAL A 51 -25.32 -11.25 -7.15
C VAL A 51 -25.74 -9.84 -7.57
N LEU A 52 -26.70 -9.29 -6.84
CA LEU A 52 -27.19 -7.94 -7.01
C LEU A 52 -26.49 -7.00 -6.04
N ILE A 53 -26.06 -5.85 -6.54
CA ILE A 53 -25.50 -4.76 -5.77
C ILE A 53 -26.53 -3.65 -5.65
N TYR A 54 -26.72 -3.15 -4.43
CA TYR A 54 -27.45 -1.92 -4.19
C TYR A 54 -26.50 -0.73 -4.37
N VAL A 55 -26.55 -0.10 -5.55
CA VAL A 55 -25.53 0.86 -6.01
C VAL A 55 -25.38 2.07 -5.08
N GLU A 56 -26.48 2.57 -4.51
CA GLU A 56 -26.43 3.72 -3.58
C GLU A 56 -25.66 3.37 -2.30
N LEU A 57 -25.84 2.17 -1.75
CA LEU A 57 -25.09 1.73 -0.56
C LEU A 57 -23.61 1.51 -0.91
N LEU A 58 -23.32 0.99 -2.11
CA LEU A 58 -21.94 0.86 -2.57
C LEU A 58 -21.24 2.23 -2.64
N GLN A 59 -21.93 3.26 -3.14
CA GLN A 59 -21.43 4.64 -3.18
C GLN A 59 -21.21 5.20 -1.77
N GLU A 60 -22.18 5.05 -0.86
CA GLU A 60 -22.06 5.49 0.53
C GLU A 60 -20.86 4.83 1.23
N LYS A 61 -20.64 3.53 1.00
CA LYS A 61 -19.52 2.78 1.56
C LYS A 61 -18.19 3.11 0.90
N ALA A 62 -18.18 3.42 -0.39
CA ALA A 62 -16.97 3.85 -1.09
C ALA A 62 -16.49 5.21 -0.54
N GLU A 63 -17.42 6.12 -0.22
CA GLU A 63 -17.11 7.38 0.45
C GLU A 63 -16.57 7.17 1.87
N GLU A 64 -17.06 6.16 2.59
CA GLU A 64 -16.52 5.79 3.91
C GLU A 64 -15.06 5.32 3.80
N VAL A 65 -14.74 4.45 2.83
CA VAL A 65 -13.36 4.02 2.54
C VAL A 65 -12.46 5.20 2.18
N TYR A 66 -12.94 6.12 1.33
CA TYR A 66 -12.16 7.29 0.95
C TYR A 66 -11.90 8.23 2.15
N ARG A 67 -12.91 8.44 3.01
CA ARG A 67 -12.74 9.22 4.25
C ARG A 67 -11.81 8.56 5.24
N LEU A 68 -11.84 7.22 5.36
CA LEU A 68 -10.88 6.50 6.20
C LEU A 68 -9.45 6.72 5.72
N TYR A 69 -9.22 6.59 4.40
CA TYR A 69 -7.92 6.90 3.81
C TYR A 69 -7.48 8.33 4.14
N GLN A 70 -8.33 9.33 3.89
CA GLN A 70 -8.02 10.74 4.12
C GLN A 70 -7.69 11.09 5.59
N ASN A 71 -8.24 10.36 6.54
CA ASN A 71 -8.02 10.57 7.97
C ASN A 71 -6.91 9.68 8.56
N SER A 72 -6.22 8.92 7.71
CA SER A 72 -5.17 7.99 8.13
C SER A 72 -3.78 8.54 7.81
N ALA A 73 -2.75 7.96 8.43
CA ALA A 73 -1.36 8.28 8.09
C ALA A 73 -1.03 7.97 6.62
N LEU A 74 -1.78 7.09 5.94
CA LEU A 74 -1.58 6.76 4.53
C LEU A 74 -1.80 7.96 3.59
N SER A 75 -2.60 8.96 4.00
CA SER A 75 -2.92 10.11 3.14
C SER A 75 -1.76 11.10 2.96
N SER A 76 -0.71 11.01 3.77
CA SER A 76 0.53 11.79 3.58
C SER A 76 1.20 11.44 2.25
N HIS A 77 0.98 10.22 1.76
CA HIS A 77 1.62 9.68 0.58
C HIS A 77 0.66 9.68 -0.61
N PRO A 78 1.15 9.91 -1.85
CA PRO A 78 0.29 9.96 -3.03
C PRO A 78 -0.13 8.55 -3.48
N VAL A 79 0.69 7.56 -3.16
CA VAL A 79 0.55 6.15 -3.57
C VAL A 79 0.83 5.28 -2.36
N VAL A 80 0.00 4.24 -2.19
CA VAL A 80 0.06 3.32 -1.05
C VAL A 80 -0.10 1.87 -1.50
N ALA A 81 0.37 0.93 -0.68
CA ALA A 81 0.16 -0.48 -0.95
C ALA A 81 -1.33 -0.83 -0.82
N LEU A 82 -1.84 -1.67 -1.72
CA LEU A 82 -3.23 -2.14 -1.64
C LEU A 82 -3.48 -2.94 -0.35
N SER A 83 -2.49 -3.69 0.12
CA SER A 83 -2.54 -4.48 1.36
C SER A 83 -2.68 -3.61 2.61
N GLU A 84 -1.97 -2.48 2.66
CA GLU A 84 -2.09 -1.49 3.74
C GLU A 84 -3.46 -0.83 3.72
N LEU A 85 -3.95 -0.46 2.55
CA LEU A 85 -5.30 0.09 2.39
C LEU A 85 -6.38 -0.92 2.80
N GLN A 86 -6.22 -2.19 2.43
CA GLN A 86 -7.12 -3.26 2.84
C GLN A 86 -7.13 -3.43 4.36
N SER A 87 -5.96 -3.37 4.99
CA SER A 87 -5.82 -3.45 6.45
C SER A 87 -6.50 -2.26 7.14
N LEU A 88 -6.35 -1.05 6.60
CA LEU A 88 -7.04 0.15 7.08
C LEU A 88 -8.56 0.03 6.99
N CYS A 89 -9.06 -0.60 5.91
CA CYS A 89 -10.49 -0.70 5.62
C CYS A 89 -11.15 -1.96 6.22
N ALA A 90 -10.42 -2.79 6.96
CA ALA A 90 -10.91 -4.07 7.47
C ALA A 90 -12.13 -3.96 8.40
N SER A 91 -12.32 -2.80 9.06
CA SER A 91 -13.50 -2.54 9.91
C SER A 91 -14.76 -2.19 9.12
N VAL A 92 -14.62 -1.72 7.88
CA VAL A 92 -15.73 -1.28 7.00
C VAL A 92 -16.04 -2.32 5.92
N CYS A 93 -15.04 -3.12 5.54
CA CYS A 93 -15.16 -4.16 4.53
C CYS A 93 -15.27 -5.53 5.21
N PRO A 94 -16.44 -6.20 5.17
CA PRO A 94 -16.63 -7.50 5.81
C PRO A 94 -15.80 -8.62 5.15
N ASP A 95 -15.43 -8.45 3.88
CA ASP A 95 -14.65 -9.40 3.11
C ASP A 95 -13.89 -8.70 1.96
N GLU A 96 -12.96 -9.44 1.36
CA GLU A 96 -12.12 -8.98 0.26
C GLU A 96 -12.92 -8.62 -1.02
N ARG A 97 -14.02 -9.32 -1.32
CA ARG A 97 -14.86 -9.01 -2.48
C ARG A 97 -15.51 -7.64 -2.30
N THR A 98 -16.05 -7.37 -1.11
CA THR A 98 -16.64 -6.07 -0.79
C THR A 98 -15.59 -4.95 -0.91
N PHE A 99 -14.38 -5.15 -0.38
CA PHE A 99 -13.29 -4.18 -0.53
C PHE A 99 -13.01 -3.84 -2.00
N TYR A 100 -12.92 -4.86 -2.88
CA TYR A 100 -12.69 -4.63 -4.30
C TYR A 100 -13.85 -3.94 -5.02
N LEU A 101 -15.10 -4.25 -4.67
CA LEU A 101 -16.26 -3.55 -5.24
C LEU A 101 -16.27 -2.06 -4.87
N LEU A 102 -15.88 -1.72 -3.63
CA LEU A 102 -15.75 -0.33 -3.20
C LEU A 102 -14.61 0.40 -3.93
N LEU A 103 -13.48 -0.27 -4.16
CA LEU A 103 -12.41 0.29 -4.99
C LEU A 103 -12.83 0.50 -6.44
N LEU A 104 -13.57 -0.45 -7.03
CA LEU A 104 -14.12 -0.30 -8.38
C LEU A 104 -15.09 0.88 -8.47
N GLN A 105 -15.90 1.10 -7.43
CA GLN A 105 -16.76 2.29 -7.35
C GLN A 105 -15.95 3.59 -7.31
N LEU A 106 -14.88 3.65 -6.50
CA LEU A 106 -13.99 4.81 -6.47
C LEU A 106 -13.23 5.02 -7.80
N GLN A 107 -12.87 3.94 -8.50
CA GLN A 107 -12.27 4.01 -9.83
C GLN A 107 -13.26 4.55 -10.87
N LYS A 108 -14.52 4.10 -10.82
CA LYS A 108 -15.61 4.60 -11.68
C LYS A 108 -15.82 6.11 -11.49
N GLU A 109 -15.68 6.59 -10.25
CA GLU A 109 -15.74 8.02 -9.90
C GLU A 109 -14.45 8.80 -10.23
N LYS A 110 -13.41 8.12 -10.74
CA LYS A 110 -12.08 8.69 -11.01
C LYS A 110 -11.42 9.28 -9.77
N ARG A 111 -11.63 8.64 -8.62
CA ARG A 111 -11.01 9.03 -7.33
C ARG A 111 -9.79 8.21 -6.98
N VAL A 112 -9.64 7.02 -7.57
CA VAL A 112 -8.48 6.17 -7.38
C VAL A 112 -8.00 5.55 -8.70
N THR A 113 -6.70 5.30 -8.77
CA THR A 113 -6.05 4.52 -9.82
C THR A 113 -5.26 3.39 -9.17
N ILE A 114 -5.31 2.20 -9.74
CA ILE A 114 -4.60 1.03 -9.24
C ILE A 114 -3.59 0.60 -10.31
N LEU A 115 -2.37 0.25 -9.91
CA LEU A 115 -1.35 -0.32 -10.79
C LEU A 115 -0.77 -1.57 -10.13
N GLU A 116 -0.40 -2.57 -10.93
CA GLU A 116 0.41 -3.69 -10.45
C GLU A 116 1.86 -3.49 -10.88
N GLN A 117 2.76 -3.45 -9.91
CA GLN A 117 4.18 -3.23 -10.11
C GLN A 117 4.95 -4.34 -9.36
N ASN A 118 5.77 -5.11 -10.09
CA ASN A 118 6.59 -6.19 -9.50
C ASN A 118 5.80 -7.22 -8.65
N GLY A 119 4.54 -7.49 -9.02
CA GLY A 119 3.66 -8.41 -8.28
C GLY A 119 2.98 -7.81 -7.04
N GLU A 120 3.20 -6.53 -6.76
CA GLU A 120 2.48 -5.76 -5.73
C GLU A 120 1.48 -4.80 -6.39
N LYS A 121 0.28 -4.69 -5.81
CA LYS A 121 -0.72 -3.72 -6.26
C LYS A 121 -0.63 -2.46 -5.42
N ILE A 122 -0.61 -1.33 -6.09
CA ILE A 122 -0.49 0.00 -5.49
C ILE A 122 -1.65 0.88 -5.93
N VAL A 123 -2.08 1.76 -5.02
CA VAL A 123 -3.26 2.60 -5.19
C VAL A 123 -2.87 4.07 -5.05
N LYS A 124 -3.23 4.87 -6.05
CA LYS A 124 -3.12 6.33 -6.04
C LYS A 124 -4.49 6.94 -5.79
N PHE A 125 -4.59 7.89 -4.88
CA PHE A 125 -5.82 8.62 -4.59
C PHE A 125 -5.79 10.03 -5.19
N ALA A 126 -6.97 10.54 -5.58
CA ALA A 126 -7.15 11.94 -5.90
C ALA A 126 -6.87 12.80 -4.66
N ARG A 127 -6.10 13.89 -4.85
CA ARG A 127 -5.77 14.86 -3.81
C ARG A 127 -6.59 16.14 -4.01
N GLY A 128 -7.38 16.52 -3.01
CA GLY A 128 -8.22 17.72 -3.01
C GLY A 128 -9.72 17.43 -3.10
N LEU A 129 -10.52 18.34 -2.54
CA LEU A 129 -11.99 18.25 -2.56
C LEU A 129 -12.46 18.37 -4.02
N HIS A 130 -13.04 17.31 -4.57
CA HIS A 130 -13.50 17.19 -5.97
C HIS A 130 -12.42 17.00 -7.05
N ALA A 131 -11.17 16.72 -6.67
CA ALA A 131 -10.14 16.38 -7.65
C ALA A 131 -10.42 15.02 -8.29
N LYS A 132 -10.07 14.88 -9.58
CA LYS A 132 -9.96 13.58 -10.25
C LYS A 132 -8.51 13.11 -10.16
N VAL A 133 -8.33 11.83 -9.90
CA VAL A 133 -7.01 11.22 -9.85
C VAL A 133 -6.39 11.25 -11.25
N SER A 134 -5.12 11.62 -11.32
CA SER A 134 -4.34 11.46 -12.55
C SER A 134 -3.87 10.01 -12.70
N PRO A 135 -3.57 9.56 -13.93
CA PRO A 135 -2.87 8.29 -14.12
C PRO A 135 -1.59 8.23 -13.27
N MET A 136 -1.20 7.02 -12.89
CA MET A 136 0.07 6.81 -12.19
C MET A 136 1.22 7.03 -13.18
N ASN A 137 2.23 7.79 -12.76
CA ASN A 137 3.42 8.09 -13.56
C ASN A 137 4.71 7.57 -12.91
N ASP A 138 5.84 7.68 -13.61
CA ASP A 138 7.13 7.19 -13.13
C ASP A 138 7.60 7.87 -11.83
N VAL A 139 7.22 9.14 -11.62
CA VAL A 139 7.54 9.87 -10.39
C VAL A 139 6.78 9.27 -9.20
N ASP A 140 5.48 8.98 -9.38
CA ASP A 140 4.65 8.34 -8.36
C ASP A 140 5.24 6.97 -7.95
N ILE A 141 5.66 6.18 -8.95
CA ILE A 141 6.27 4.85 -8.73
C ILE A 141 7.62 5.00 -8.02
N GLY A 142 8.46 5.95 -8.44
CA GLY A 142 9.74 6.23 -7.80
C GLY A 142 9.60 6.66 -6.34
N VAL A 143 8.64 7.53 -6.03
CA VAL A 143 8.32 7.94 -4.64
C VAL A 143 7.90 6.74 -3.81
N TYR A 144 7.00 5.91 -4.33
CA TYR A 144 6.57 4.70 -3.64
C TYR A 144 7.74 3.74 -3.34
N GLN A 145 8.64 3.53 -4.31
CA GLN A 145 9.83 2.70 -4.12
C GLN A 145 10.81 3.27 -3.09
N LEU A 146 10.95 4.60 -3.03
CA LEU A 146 11.75 5.27 -2.00
C LEU A 146 11.16 5.05 -0.61
N MET A 147 9.83 5.16 -0.45
CA MET A 147 9.15 4.89 0.82
C MET A 147 9.33 3.42 1.25
N GLN A 148 9.18 2.47 0.33
CA GLN A 148 9.42 1.05 0.63
C GLN A 148 10.88 0.80 1.06
N SER A 149 11.83 1.50 0.42
CA SER A 149 13.25 1.43 0.78
C SER A 149 13.50 2.02 2.17
N GLU A 150 12.86 3.15 2.49
CA GLU A 150 12.91 3.77 3.83
C GLU A 150 12.45 2.77 4.89
N GLN A 151 11.27 2.18 4.73
CA GLN A 151 10.70 1.23 5.68
C GLN A 151 11.60 0.01 5.89
N LEU A 152 12.14 -0.55 4.81
CA LEU A 152 13.06 -1.70 4.87
C LEU A 152 14.37 -1.35 5.58
N LEU A 153 14.93 -0.16 5.30
CA LEU A 153 16.14 0.33 5.98
C LEU A 153 15.87 0.53 7.48
N SER A 154 14.74 1.14 7.86
CA SER A 154 14.35 1.34 9.26
C SER A 154 14.18 0.02 10.01
N GLN A 155 13.48 -0.95 9.43
CA GLN A 155 13.36 -2.29 10.02
C GLN A 155 14.73 -2.97 10.18
N LYS A 156 15.63 -2.79 9.22
CA LYS A 156 16.96 -3.37 9.29
C LYS A 156 17.81 -2.73 10.40
N VAL A 157 17.73 -1.41 10.55
CA VAL A 157 18.36 -0.67 11.66
C VAL A 157 17.85 -1.19 13.00
N GLU A 158 16.53 -1.34 13.17
CA GLU A 158 15.94 -1.85 14.40
C GLU A 158 16.44 -3.26 14.73
N SER A 159 16.41 -4.17 13.75
CA SER A 159 16.90 -5.55 13.90
C SER A 159 18.38 -5.60 14.32
N LEU A 160 19.25 -4.82 13.68
CA LEU A 160 20.67 -4.77 14.03
C LEU A 160 20.89 -4.11 15.41
N SER A 161 20.05 -3.16 15.80
CA SER A 161 20.11 -2.52 17.12
C SER A 161 19.81 -3.53 18.23
N GLN A 162 18.81 -4.39 18.03
CA GLN A 162 18.51 -5.50 18.94
C GLN A 162 19.69 -6.50 19.01
N GLU A 163 20.33 -6.82 17.88
CA GLU A 163 21.51 -7.69 17.84
C GLU A 163 22.71 -7.08 18.60
N ALA A 164 22.93 -5.76 18.47
CA ALA A 164 23.99 -5.06 19.16
C ALA A 164 23.77 -5.05 20.69
N GLU A 165 22.52 -4.86 21.14
CA GLU A 165 22.16 -4.96 22.56
C GLU A 165 22.32 -6.39 23.09
N LYS A 166 21.95 -7.42 22.31
CA LYS A 166 22.24 -8.80 22.69
C LYS A 166 23.75 -9.06 22.86
N CYS A 167 24.58 -8.60 21.92
CA CYS A 167 26.04 -8.73 22.03
C CYS A 167 26.60 -8.07 23.29
N LYS A 168 26.01 -6.95 23.72
CA LYS A 168 26.36 -6.23 24.95
C LYS A 168 25.97 -7.02 26.20
N GLU A 169 24.78 -7.64 26.22
CA GLU A 169 24.34 -8.51 27.31
C GLU A 169 25.19 -9.77 27.43
N ASP A 170 25.53 -10.40 26.30
CA ASP A 170 26.44 -11.55 26.26
C ASP A 170 27.83 -11.20 26.78
N ALA A 171 28.36 -10.02 26.40
CA ALA A 171 29.63 -9.53 26.91
C ALA A 171 29.59 -9.31 28.42
N ARG A 172 28.52 -8.71 28.95
CA ARG A 172 28.31 -8.51 30.40
C ARG A 172 28.28 -9.84 31.14
N SER A 173 27.56 -10.82 30.61
CA SER A 173 27.46 -12.17 31.19
C SER A 173 28.80 -12.90 31.19
N ALA A 174 29.56 -12.82 30.09
CA ALA A 174 30.90 -13.39 29.99
C ALA A 174 31.90 -12.72 30.95
N CYS A 175 31.81 -11.40 31.13
CA CYS A 175 32.60 -10.66 32.13
C CYS A 175 32.31 -11.15 33.55
N ARG A 176 31.04 -11.29 33.92
CA ARG A 176 30.64 -11.81 35.24
C ARG A 176 31.14 -13.25 35.48
N ALA A 177 31.19 -14.05 34.42
CA ALA A 177 31.72 -15.41 34.45
C ALA A 177 33.25 -15.50 34.37
N GLY A 178 33.98 -14.38 34.35
CA GLY A 178 35.45 -14.34 34.23
C GLY A 178 35.99 -14.74 32.84
N LYS A 179 35.12 -14.93 31.84
CA LYS A 179 35.46 -15.40 30.49
C LYS A 179 35.91 -14.24 29.59
N LYS A 180 37.08 -13.68 29.86
CA LYS A 180 37.61 -12.46 29.19
C LYS A 180 37.64 -12.54 27.66
N GLN A 181 38.08 -13.66 27.08
CA GLN A 181 38.17 -13.82 25.62
C GLN A 181 36.80 -13.83 24.96
N LEU A 182 35.82 -14.47 25.60
CA LEU A 182 34.44 -14.49 25.12
C LEU A 182 33.82 -13.09 25.17
N ALA A 183 34.01 -12.37 26.28
CA ALA A 183 33.55 -10.99 26.40
C ALA A 183 34.14 -10.08 25.31
N LEU A 184 35.45 -10.19 25.06
CA LEU A 184 36.11 -9.43 23.99
C LEU A 184 35.54 -9.76 22.60
N ARG A 185 35.24 -11.03 22.32
CA ARG A 185 34.62 -11.45 21.06
C ARG A 185 33.23 -10.82 20.89
N CYS A 186 32.40 -10.85 21.94
CA CYS A 186 31.08 -10.23 21.94
C CYS A 186 31.15 -8.72 21.70
N LEU A 187 32.09 -8.01 22.34
CA LEU A 187 32.30 -6.57 22.12
C LEU A 187 32.77 -6.25 20.69
N LYS A 188 33.64 -7.08 20.09
CA LYS A 188 34.04 -6.95 18.69
C LYS A 188 32.90 -7.22 17.71
N ALA A 189 31.97 -8.12 18.05
CA ALA A 189 30.76 -8.33 17.27
C ALA A 189 29.85 -7.10 17.34
N LYS A 190 29.54 -6.62 18.56
CA LYS A 190 28.78 -5.38 18.79
C LYS A 190 29.31 -4.22 17.95
N ARG A 191 30.62 -3.93 18.04
CA ARG A 191 31.23 -2.80 17.31
C ARG A 191 31.10 -2.92 15.79
N ARG A 192 31.10 -4.13 15.24
CA ARG A 192 30.87 -4.34 13.80
C ARG A 192 29.42 -4.08 13.43
N THR A 193 28.48 -4.54 14.25
CA THR A 193 27.05 -4.27 14.09
C THR A 193 26.75 -2.78 14.18
N GLU A 194 27.32 -2.07 15.16
CA GLU A 194 27.17 -0.62 15.32
C GLU A 194 27.63 0.18 14.09
N ARG A 195 28.79 -0.16 13.50
CA ARG A 195 29.23 0.47 12.25
C ARG A 195 28.24 0.25 11.10
N ARG A 196 27.66 -0.95 11.00
CA ARG A 196 26.66 -1.24 9.97
C ARG A 196 25.38 -0.46 10.21
N ILE A 197 25.00 -0.20 11.46
CA ILE A 197 23.88 0.67 11.81
C ILE A 197 24.17 2.11 11.35
N GLU A 198 25.36 2.65 11.63
CA GLU A 198 25.77 3.99 11.19
C GLU A 198 25.70 4.14 9.65
N GLU A 199 26.17 3.14 8.91
CA GLU A 199 26.06 3.11 7.44
C GLU A 199 24.61 3.09 6.96
N LEU A 200 23.71 2.36 7.64
CA LEU A 200 22.29 2.31 7.27
C LEU A 200 21.56 3.61 7.62
N HIS A 201 21.84 4.23 8.78
CA HIS A 201 21.32 5.55 9.11
C HIS A 201 21.70 6.58 8.06
N SER A 202 22.96 6.59 7.62
CA SER A 202 23.40 7.52 6.58
C SER A 202 22.63 7.36 5.26
N LYS A 203 22.24 6.12 4.91
CA LYS A 203 21.39 5.84 3.74
C LYS A 203 19.93 6.26 3.98
N LEU A 204 19.41 6.02 5.18
CA LEU A 204 18.06 6.40 5.57
C LEU A 204 17.89 7.93 5.51
N ASP A 205 18.84 8.68 6.07
CA ASP A 205 18.85 10.16 6.04
C ASP A 205 18.86 10.67 4.59
N ALA A 206 19.60 10.02 3.69
CA ALA A 206 19.61 10.37 2.28
C ALA A 206 18.25 10.13 1.59
N VAL A 207 17.59 9.00 1.88
CA VAL A 207 16.25 8.69 1.34
C VAL A 207 15.21 9.68 1.86
N GLN A 208 15.20 9.92 3.16
CA GLN A 208 14.29 10.89 3.81
C GLN A 208 14.49 12.30 3.25
N GLY A 209 15.74 12.74 3.09
CA GLY A 209 16.04 14.04 2.48
C GLY A 209 15.57 14.17 1.02
N ILE A 210 15.50 13.06 0.25
CA ILE A 210 14.90 13.08 -1.09
C ILE A 210 13.37 13.20 -1.00
N LEU A 211 12.74 12.40 -0.15
CA LEU A 211 11.28 12.42 0.05
C LEU A 211 10.80 13.79 0.53
N ASP A 212 11.47 14.39 1.50
CA ASP A 212 11.14 15.73 2.02
C ASP A 212 11.18 16.79 0.93
N ARG A 213 12.19 16.74 0.05
CA ARG A 213 12.31 17.67 -1.08
C ARG A 213 11.20 17.47 -2.12
N ILE A 214 10.78 16.23 -2.35
CA ILE A 214 9.65 15.92 -3.24
C ILE A 214 8.35 16.47 -2.65
N TYR A 215 8.09 16.26 -1.37
CA TYR A 215 6.87 16.76 -0.71
C TYR A 215 6.83 18.29 -0.61
N ALA A 216 7.97 18.93 -0.32
CA ALA A 216 8.10 20.38 -0.36
C ALA A 216 7.77 20.92 -1.76
N SER A 217 8.36 20.33 -2.81
CA SER A 217 8.10 20.75 -4.19
C SER A 217 6.64 20.57 -4.63
N GLN A 218 5.98 19.48 -4.20
CA GLN A 218 4.55 19.28 -4.48
C GLN A 218 3.68 20.31 -3.77
N THR A 219 4.04 20.67 -2.54
CA THR A 219 3.33 21.69 -1.77
C THR A 219 3.48 23.07 -2.42
N ASP A 220 4.69 23.42 -2.84
CA ASP A 220 4.97 24.68 -3.54
C ASP A 220 4.18 24.80 -4.84
N GLN A 221 4.10 23.71 -5.63
CA GLN A 221 3.26 23.67 -6.83
C GLN A 221 1.77 23.85 -6.54
N MET A 222 1.27 23.24 -5.46
CA MET A 222 -0.13 23.38 -5.05
C MET A 222 -0.46 24.81 -4.62
N VAL A 223 0.45 25.46 -3.88
CA VAL A 223 0.30 26.86 -3.46
C VAL A 223 0.34 27.79 -4.67
N LEU A 224 1.28 27.62 -5.60
CA LEU A 224 1.38 28.44 -6.81
C LEU A 224 0.20 28.27 -7.76
N GLY A 225 -0.39 27.07 -7.85
CA GLY A 225 -1.58 26.83 -8.66
C GLY A 225 -2.89 27.38 -8.07
N ALA A 226 -2.86 27.89 -6.84
CA ALA A 226 -4.01 28.49 -6.16
C ALA A 226 -4.05 30.04 -6.26
N PHE A 227 -3.03 30.66 -6.88
CA PHE A 227 -2.97 32.09 -7.21
C PHE A 227 -3.26 32.32 -8.70
#